data_AF-A0A4S0JUY1-F1
#
_entry.id   AF-A0A4S0JUY1-F1
#
_cell.length_a   1.000
_cell.length_b   1.000
_cell.length_c   1.000
_cell.angle_alpha   90.00
_cell.angle_beta   90.00
_cell.angle_gamma   90.00
#
_symmetry.space_group_name_H-M   'P 1'
#
loop_
_entity.id
_entity.type
_entity.pdbx_description
1 polymer ?
#
loop_
_entity_poly.entity_id
_entity_poly.type
_entity_poly.pdbx_seq_one_letter_code
_entity_poly.pdbx_strand_id
1 'polypeptide(L)'
;GHDYHFHMRIGCQPGSPTCKGQEATPDDDGCGKPLAWWFTQEPWRPNKNPDAPKARDLMTMANLPRECRAVLDAPGPASAEAATYNGSAVPVAVAAPEPEAPSLPATTASSTEGLPSALNAFTATP
;
A
#
# COMPACT_ATOMS: atom_id res chain seq x y z
N GLY A 1 8.97 -18.88 4.86
CA GLY A 1 8.61 -17.45 4.72
C GLY A 1 7.13 -17.38 4.42
N HIS A 2 6.40 -16.36 4.87
CA HIS A 2 4.92 -16.32 4.91
C HIS A 2 4.26 -17.29 5.91
N ASP A 3 5.02 -17.95 6.78
CA ASP A 3 4.48 -18.87 7.81
C ASP A 3 3.77 -18.12 8.96
N TYR A 4 4.17 -16.86 9.17
CA TYR A 4 3.70 -16.01 10.29
C TYR A 4 3.18 -14.64 9.83
N HIS A 5 3.07 -14.41 8.51
CA HIS A 5 2.55 -13.17 7.96
C HIS A 5 2.00 -13.38 6.56
N PHE A 6 1.05 -12.53 6.17
CA PHE A 6 0.48 -12.51 4.84
C PHE A 6 0.80 -11.16 4.17
N HIS A 7 0.98 -11.17 2.85
CA HIS A 7 1.14 -9.94 2.08
C HIS A 7 -0.23 -9.55 1.55
N MET A 8 -0.78 -8.44 2.02
CA MET A 8 -1.99 -7.85 1.44
C MET A 8 -1.62 -6.97 0.25
N ARG A 9 -2.44 -7.02 -0.79
CA ARG A 9 -2.35 -6.16 -1.96
C ARG A 9 -3.66 -5.42 -2.14
N ILE A 10 -3.57 -4.14 -2.45
CA ILE A 10 -4.72 -3.27 -2.72
C ILE A 10 -4.72 -2.84 -4.19
N GLY A 11 -5.90 -2.53 -4.72
CA GLY A 11 -6.05 -1.99 -6.07
C GLY A 11 -5.50 -0.57 -6.21
N CYS A 12 -5.33 -0.13 -7.45
CA CYS A 12 -5.02 1.26 -7.76
C CYS A 12 -6.16 2.17 -7.30
N GLN A 13 -5.85 3.17 -6.48
CA GLN A 13 -6.87 4.07 -5.94
C GLN A 13 -7.24 5.17 -6.94
N PRO A 14 -8.47 5.73 -6.86
CA PRO A 14 -8.85 6.91 -7.63
C PRO A 14 -7.82 8.04 -7.48
N GLY A 15 -7.54 8.75 -8.58
CA GLY A 15 -6.54 9.81 -8.61
C GLY A 15 -5.08 9.34 -8.74
N SER A 16 -4.84 8.05 -9.00
CA SER A 16 -3.49 7.50 -9.24
C SER A 16 -3.26 7.14 -10.71
N PRO A 17 -3.07 8.12 -11.62
CA PRO A 17 -3.09 7.89 -13.08
C PRO A 17 -1.91 7.04 -13.60
N THR A 18 -0.82 6.94 -12.84
CA THR A 18 0.37 6.15 -13.20
C THR A 18 0.42 4.80 -12.50
N CYS A 19 -0.58 4.49 -11.66
CA CYS A 19 -0.65 3.19 -10.99
C CYS A 19 -0.98 2.08 -12.00
N LYS A 20 -0.27 0.96 -11.89
CA LYS A 20 -0.50 -0.23 -12.71
C LYS A 20 -1.15 -1.32 -11.84
N GLY A 21 -2.31 -1.79 -12.29
CA GLY A 21 -2.97 -2.94 -11.70
C GLY A 21 -2.12 -4.21 -11.83
N GLN A 22 -2.37 -5.16 -10.95
CA GLN A 22 -1.85 -6.52 -11.09
C GLN A 22 -2.79 -7.34 -11.98
N GLU A 23 -2.26 -8.42 -12.56
CA GLU A 23 -3.07 -9.40 -13.27
C GLU A 23 -4.15 -9.97 -12.35
N ALA A 24 -5.32 -10.27 -12.90
CA ALA A 24 -6.40 -10.89 -12.15
C ALA A 24 -5.98 -12.28 -11.66
N THR A 25 -6.47 -12.68 -10.49
CA THR A 25 -6.35 -14.07 -10.03
C THR A 25 -7.24 -14.97 -10.89
N PRO A 26 -6.88 -16.26 -11.05
CA PRO A 26 -7.76 -17.23 -11.68
C PRO A 26 -9.15 -17.27 -11.03
N ASP A 27 -10.19 -17.57 -11.81
CA ASP A 27 -11.59 -17.68 -11.35
C ASP A 27 -11.87 -18.99 -10.59
N ASP A 28 -10.91 -19.49 -9.81
CA ASP A 28 -11.05 -20.69 -8.97
C ASP A 28 -10.64 -20.41 -7.51
N ASP A 29 -10.77 -21.43 -6.66
CA ASP A 29 -10.41 -21.33 -5.24
C ASP A 29 -8.90 -21.50 -4.97
N GLY A 30 -8.10 -21.70 -6.01
CA GLY A 30 -6.67 -21.93 -5.93
C GLY A 30 -6.24 -23.30 -5.39
N CYS A 31 -7.17 -24.20 -5.03
CA CYS A 31 -6.83 -25.48 -4.38
C CYS A 31 -6.36 -26.57 -5.37
N GLY A 32 -6.27 -26.26 -6.66
CA GLY A 32 -6.00 -27.21 -7.73
C GLY A 32 -4.52 -27.55 -7.97
N LYS A 33 -4.26 -28.04 -9.20
CA LYS A 33 -2.91 -28.41 -9.67
C LYS A 33 -1.85 -27.31 -9.49
N PRO A 34 -2.13 -26.01 -9.69
CA PRO A 34 -1.15 -24.95 -9.48
C PRO A 34 -0.61 -24.93 -8.04
N LEU A 35 -1.47 -25.11 -7.03
CA LEU A 35 -1.05 -25.19 -5.64
C LEU A 35 -0.27 -26.48 -5.36
N ALA A 36 -0.74 -27.62 -5.87
CA ALA A 36 -0.05 -28.90 -5.70
C ALA A 36 1.39 -28.89 -6.26
N TRP A 37 1.63 -28.16 -7.36
CA TRP A 37 2.96 -28.03 -7.97
C TRP A 37 4.01 -27.42 -7.03
N TRP A 38 3.62 -26.49 -6.14
CA TRP A 38 4.53 -25.89 -5.15
C TRP A 38 5.08 -26.89 -4.14
N PHE A 39 4.41 -28.01 -3.93
CA PHE A 39 4.86 -29.11 -3.06
C PHE A 39 5.76 -30.13 -3.78
N THR A 40 6.08 -29.91 -5.05
CA THR A 40 7.01 -30.74 -5.80
C THR A 40 8.44 -30.20 -5.72
N GLN A 41 9.41 -31.01 -6.16
CA GLN A 41 10.82 -30.60 -6.19
C GLN A 41 11.18 -29.69 -7.37
N GLU A 42 10.29 -29.56 -8.36
CA GLU A 42 10.56 -28.83 -9.59
C GLU A 42 10.85 -27.33 -9.42
N PRO A 43 10.03 -26.53 -8.72
CA PRO A 43 10.27 -25.09 -8.54
C PRO A 43 11.60 -24.74 -7.87
N TRP A 44 12.13 -25.67 -7.07
CA TRP A 44 13.32 -25.45 -6.24
C TRP A 44 14.61 -25.88 -6.93
N ARG A 45 14.53 -26.50 -8.11
CA ARG A 45 15.72 -26.95 -8.85
C ARG A 45 16.41 -25.77 -9.54
N PRO A 46 17.76 -25.77 -9.60
CA PRO A 46 18.49 -24.79 -10.38
C PRO A 46 18.03 -24.77 -11.83
N ASN A 47 17.84 -23.56 -12.38
CA ASN A 47 17.47 -23.40 -13.78
C ASN A 47 18.61 -23.92 -14.67
N LYS A 48 18.28 -24.86 -15.57
CA LYS A 48 19.23 -25.47 -16.51
C LYS A 48 19.26 -24.77 -17.87
N ASN A 49 18.36 -23.82 -18.12
CA ASN A 49 18.32 -23.07 -19.35
C ASN A 49 19.48 -22.05 -19.36
N PRO A 50 20.47 -22.17 -20.27
CA PRO A 50 21.59 -21.23 -20.36
C PRO A 50 21.15 -19.82 -20.76
N ASP A 51 19.98 -19.67 -21.39
CA ASP A 51 19.37 -18.40 -21.78
C ASP A 51 18.44 -17.84 -20.69
N ALA A 52 18.35 -18.51 -19.53
CA ALA A 52 17.58 -17.98 -18.42
C ALA A 52 18.17 -16.65 -17.95
N PRO A 53 17.32 -15.62 -17.71
CA PRO A 53 17.78 -14.39 -17.11
C PRO A 53 18.52 -14.71 -15.81
N LYS A 54 19.75 -14.21 -15.65
CA LYS A 54 20.51 -14.38 -14.41
C LYS A 54 19.67 -13.84 -13.25
N ALA A 55 19.75 -14.53 -12.11
CA ALA A 55 18.85 -14.36 -10.96
C ALA A 55 18.81 -12.97 -10.31
N ARG A 56 19.52 -11.97 -10.84
CA ARG A 56 19.30 -10.55 -10.57
C ARG A 56 20.18 -9.74 -11.51
N ASP A 57 19.59 -9.13 -12.51
CA ASP A 57 20.08 -7.80 -12.87
C ASP A 57 19.96 -6.96 -11.60
N LEU A 58 21.07 -6.31 -11.20
CA LEU A 58 21.04 -5.42 -10.05
C LEU A 58 19.98 -4.35 -10.33
N MET A 59 18.97 -4.25 -9.47
CA MET A 59 17.95 -3.21 -9.59
C MET A 59 18.65 -1.86 -9.57
N THR A 60 18.52 -1.08 -10.65
CA THR A 60 19.07 0.28 -10.74
C THR A 60 17.94 1.31 -10.79
N MET A 61 18.27 2.58 -10.55
CA MET A 61 17.32 3.69 -10.73
C MET A 61 16.79 3.81 -12.17
N ALA A 62 17.45 3.21 -13.17
CA ALA A 62 16.95 3.15 -14.53
C ALA A 62 15.82 2.12 -14.72
N ASN A 63 15.69 1.14 -13.83
CA ASN A 63 14.63 0.13 -13.85
C ASN A 63 13.35 0.58 -13.13
N LEU A 64 13.37 1.72 -12.44
CA LEU A 64 12.24 2.28 -11.70
C LEU A 64 11.54 3.40 -12.50
N PRO A 65 10.26 3.70 -12.20
CA PRO A 65 9.58 4.88 -12.75
C PRO A 65 10.39 6.16 -12.57
N ARG A 66 10.27 7.09 -13.53
CA ARG A 66 11.06 8.34 -13.52
C ARG A 66 10.82 9.14 -12.25
N GLU A 67 9.59 9.09 -11.76
CA GLU A 67 9.07 9.74 -10.55
C GLU A 67 9.85 9.31 -9.30
N CYS A 68 10.40 8.10 -9.25
CA CYS A 68 11.17 7.61 -8.11
C CYS A 68 12.46 8.41 -7.87
N ARG A 69 13.05 9.02 -8.92
CA ARG A 69 14.21 9.91 -8.74
C ARG A 69 13.84 11.17 -7.97
N ALA A 70 12.66 11.73 -8.24
CA ALA A 70 12.20 12.93 -7.53
C ALA A 70 12.01 12.66 -6.03
N VAL A 71 11.53 11.46 -5.66
CA VAL A 71 11.42 11.04 -4.24
C VAL A 71 12.80 10.87 -3.61
N LEU A 72 13.75 10.26 -4.33
CA LEU A 72 15.11 10.05 -3.81
C LEU A 72 15.85 11.37 -3.56
N ASP A 73 15.67 12.35 -4.45
CA ASP A 73 16.33 13.66 -4.37
C ASP A 73 15.59 14.63 -3.41
N ALA A 74 14.43 14.26 -2.89
CA ALA A 74 13.64 15.09 -1.99
C ALA A 74 14.30 15.20 -0.60
N PRO A 75 14.19 16.35 0.09
CA PRO A 75 14.64 16.46 1.47
C PRO A 75 13.88 15.47 2.36
N GLY A 76 14.61 14.77 3.22
CA GLY A 76 14.02 13.86 4.19
C GLY A 76 13.11 14.60 5.18
N PRO A 77 12.09 13.91 5.73
CA PRO A 77 11.23 14.50 6.75
C PRO A 77 12.04 14.80 8.02
N ALA A 78 11.67 15.86 8.74
CA ALA A 78 12.34 16.27 9.97
C ALA A 78 12.21 15.25 11.12
N SER A 79 11.19 14.38 11.08
CA SER A 79 10.98 13.28 12.03
C SER A 79 10.08 12.17 11.44
N ALA A 80 10.00 11.03 12.12
CA ALA A 80 9.12 9.92 11.74
C ALA A 80 7.63 10.29 11.86
N GLU A 81 7.27 11.11 12.84
CA GLU A 81 5.91 11.62 13.04
C GLU A 81 5.50 12.54 11.88
N ALA A 82 6.41 13.40 11.44
CA ALA A 82 6.20 14.25 10.27
C ALA A 82 5.96 13.41 9.00
N ALA A 83 6.60 12.25 8.90
CA ALA A 83 6.44 11.32 7.77
C ALA A 83 5.13 10.51 7.82
N THR A 84 4.54 10.30 9.00
CA THR A 84 3.46 9.32 9.20
C THR A 84 2.09 9.94 9.46
N TYR A 85 2.02 11.12 10.09
CA TYR A 85 0.75 11.72 10.50
C TYR A 85 0.36 12.99 9.73
N ASN A 86 1.33 13.72 9.18
CA ASN A 86 1.11 15.03 8.57
C ASN A 86 1.29 15.04 7.04
N GLY A 87 1.26 13.87 6.40
CA GLY A 87 1.31 13.72 4.95
C GLY A 87 -0.03 14.02 4.28
N SER A 88 -0.36 15.30 4.11
CA SER A 88 -1.30 15.87 3.13
C SER A 88 -2.38 14.95 2.53
N ALA A 89 -3.33 14.48 3.35
CA ALA A 89 -4.72 14.26 2.96
C ALA A 89 -5.58 14.12 4.22
N VAL A 90 -6.29 15.21 4.58
CA VAL A 90 -7.27 15.38 5.69
C VAL A 90 -6.66 15.72 7.07
N PRO A 91 -7.08 16.84 7.71
CA PRO A 91 -6.44 17.39 8.90
C PRO A 91 -6.79 16.57 10.14
N VAL A 92 -5.81 16.29 10.99
CA VAL A 92 -6.11 16.05 12.40
C VAL A 92 -6.28 17.42 13.02
N ALA A 93 -7.48 17.68 13.54
CA ALA A 93 -7.69 18.72 14.53
C ALA A 93 -6.70 18.44 15.67
N VAL A 94 -5.53 19.08 15.62
CA VAL A 94 -4.77 19.35 16.83
C VAL A 94 -5.77 20.14 17.66
N ALA A 95 -6.31 19.51 18.70
CA ALA A 95 -6.86 20.26 19.80
C ALA A 95 -5.74 21.23 20.19
N ALA A 96 -5.90 22.50 19.79
CA ALA A 96 -5.06 23.56 20.30
C ALA A 96 -5.08 23.42 21.82
N PRO A 97 -3.95 23.60 22.54
CA PRO A 97 -4.00 23.63 23.99
C PRO A 97 -5.03 24.70 24.38
N GLU A 98 -6.14 24.24 24.92
CA GLU A 98 -7.30 25.05 25.26
C GLU A 98 -6.87 26.13 26.26
N PRO A 99 -7.15 27.42 26.04
CA PRO A 99 -7.01 28.40 27.11
C PRO A 99 -8.07 28.07 28.17
N GLU A 100 -7.62 27.82 29.38
CA GLU A 100 -8.43 27.41 30.53
C GLU A 100 -9.62 28.37 30.75
N ALA A 101 -10.86 27.89 30.54
CA ALA A 101 -12.09 28.56 30.97
C ALA A 101 -13.27 27.56 31.07
N PRO A 102 -14.24 27.80 31.99
CA PRO A 102 -14.88 26.76 32.79
C PRO A 102 -16.02 25.98 32.12
N SER A 103 -16.30 24.80 32.69
CA SER A 103 -17.21 23.77 32.21
C SER A 103 -18.67 24.21 32.04
N LEU A 104 -19.26 23.83 30.90
CA LEU A 104 -20.71 23.87 30.61
C LEU A 104 -21.17 22.49 30.07
N PRO A 105 -22.45 22.11 30.28
CA PRO A 105 -22.86 20.71 30.26
C PRO A 105 -23.06 20.12 28.86
N ALA A 106 -22.94 18.79 28.80
CA ALA A 106 -23.03 17.98 27.61
C ALA A 106 -24.36 18.16 26.85
N THR A 107 -24.25 18.44 25.54
CA THR A 107 -25.35 18.28 24.59
C THR A 107 -24.96 17.21 23.59
N THR A 108 -25.82 16.21 23.43
CA THR A 108 -25.73 15.17 22.41
C THR A 108 -26.05 15.75 21.02
N ALA A 109 -25.21 15.46 20.03
CA ALA A 109 -25.60 15.54 18.63
C ALA A 109 -24.80 14.51 17.83
N SER A 110 -25.50 13.45 17.45
CA SER A 110 -25.07 12.50 16.43
C SER A 110 -25.23 13.20 15.08
N SER A 111 -24.14 13.37 14.34
CA SER A 111 -24.18 13.75 12.92
C SER A 111 -23.03 13.04 12.20
N THR A 112 -23.37 12.02 11.42
CA THR A 112 -22.49 11.29 10.50
C THR A 112 -22.19 12.06 9.21
N GLU A 113 -22.34 13.39 9.22
CA GLU A 113 -21.97 14.24 8.09
C GLU A 113 -20.53 14.70 8.27
N GLY A 114 -19.61 14.02 7.58
CA GLY A 114 -18.21 14.47 7.50
C GLY A 114 -17.15 13.38 7.44
N LEU A 115 -17.51 12.09 7.49
CA LEU A 115 -16.53 11.05 7.18
C LEU A 115 -16.28 11.01 5.66
N PRO A 116 -15.04 11.09 5.18
CA PRO A 116 -14.71 10.93 3.76
C PRO A 116 -14.90 9.47 3.35
N SER A 117 -16.15 9.02 3.21
CA SER A 117 -16.51 7.68 2.73
C SER A 117 -16.32 7.49 1.23
N ALA A 118 -15.62 8.38 0.54
CA ALA A 118 -15.38 8.29 -0.91
C ALA A 118 -14.06 7.60 -1.28
N LEU A 119 -13.18 7.30 -0.32
CA LEU A 119 -11.93 6.55 -0.53
C LEU A 119 -11.97 5.28 0.32
N ASN A 120 -12.87 4.36 -0.02
CA ASN A 120 -12.82 3.02 0.56
C ASN A 120 -11.88 2.19 -0.29
N ALA A 121 -10.92 1.48 0.32
CA ALA A 121 -10.06 0.52 -0.38
C ALA A 121 -10.82 -0.62 -1.08
N PHE A 122 -12.15 -0.66 -0.89
CA PHE A 122 -13.10 -1.61 -1.49
C PHE A 122 -13.95 -1.00 -2.62
N THR A 123 -13.82 0.29 -2.95
CA THR A 123 -14.46 0.80 -4.18
C THR A 123 -13.79 0.15 -5.38
N ALA A 124 -14.59 -0.29 -6.35
CA ALA A 124 -14.07 -0.88 -7.58
C ALA A 124 -13.09 0.10 -8.23
N THR A 125 -11.89 -0.40 -8.54
CA THR A 125 -10.95 0.28 -9.43
C THR A 125 -11.68 0.53 -10.77
N PRO A 126 -11.67 1.76 -11.33
CA PRO A 126 -12.29 2.03 -12.62
C PRO A 126 -11.66 1.21 -13.75
#